data_AF-A0A7S0KMC2-F1
#
_entry.id   AF-A0A7S0KMC2-F1
#
_cell.length_a   1.000
_cell.length_b   1.000
_cell.length_c   1.000
_cell.angle_alpha   90.00
_cell.angle_beta   90.00
_cell.angle_gamma   90.00
#
_symmetry.space_group_name_H-M   'P 1'
#
loop_
_entity.id
_entity.type
_entity.pdbx_description
1 polymer ?
#
loop_
_entity_poly.entity_id
_entity_poly.type
_entity_poly.pdbx_seq_one_letter_code
_entity_poly.pdbx_strand_id
1 'polypeptide(L)'
;RRVVMASEDPVVEADADEDDRIPPHDHPGGSNESSVHVGVDAAANDEDDEDEDGVERVDGSDAGSGSEDAGDEEGSVSDEADDASEADDADVAPASVPKTPDPPPKTPPVMGDTLDSRAIFARCRATDAAECTHATCSGGDFARLGPARDLAIFAAHLVVLDVGDNALGRDADLLPVHPLAILAASLPNLRRLRAPCNAFENLPSAASIAETAGGLRKLVDLDLGYNSLDASALVGLAALPRLVTLNLAGNRVETLFVECDEATSGTVPGGTGPGV
;
A
#
# COMPACT_ATOMS: atom_id res chain seq x y z
N ARG A 1 -15.65 4.51 -18.33
CA ARG A 1 -14.50 3.80 -17.75
C ARG A 1 -13.51 3.57 -18.88
N ARG A 2 -12.29 4.10 -18.80
CA ARG A 2 -11.22 3.85 -19.77
C ARG A 2 -10.28 2.85 -19.12
N VAL A 3 -10.24 1.64 -19.68
CA VAL A 3 -9.27 0.62 -19.29
C VAL A 3 -8.13 0.68 -20.29
N VAL A 4 -6.90 0.86 -19.80
CA VAL A 4 -5.69 0.79 -20.62
C VAL A 4 -5.05 -0.57 -20.36
N MET A 5 -5.10 -1.42 -21.38
CA MET A 5 -4.35 -2.68 -21.45
C MET A 5 -3.27 -2.44 -22.52
N ALA A 6 -2.07 -2.07 -22.11
CA ALA A 6 -0.94 -2.05 -23.03
C ALA A 6 -0.26 -3.42 -22.93
N SER A 7 -0.41 -4.22 -23.99
CA SER A 7 0.32 -5.45 -24.25
C SER A 7 0.99 -5.28 -25.60
N GLU A 8 1.99 -4.41 -25.68
CA GLU A 8 2.85 -4.30 -26.85
C GLU A 8 4.29 -4.18 -26.37
N ASP A 9 5.05 -5.26 -26.58
CA ASP A 9 6.50 -5.29 -26.42
C ASP A 9 7.12 -4.15 -27.24
N PRO A 10 8.02 -3.32 -26.67
CA PRO A 10 8.82 -2.44 -27.50
C PRO A 10 9.80 -3.31 -28.28
N VAL A 11 9.55 -3.45 -29.58
CA VAL A 11 10.55 -3.93 -30.54
C VAL A 11 11.74 -2.97 -30.44
N VAL A 12 12.82 -3.45 -29.86
CA VAL A 12 14.09 -2.74 -29.79
C VAL A 12 14.65 -2.72 -31.22
N GLU A 13 14.35 -1.69 -31.99
CA GLU A 13 15.10 -1.40 -33.21
C GLU A 13 16.43 -0.79 -32.78
N ALA A 14 17.44 -1.66 -32.75
CA ALA A 14 18.83 -1.29 -32.63
C ALA A 14 19.31 -0.76 -33.99
N ASP A 15 19.19 0.54 -34.20
CA ASP A 15 19.92 1.26 -35.24
C ASP A 15 20.79 2.32 -34.57
N ALA A 16 22.00 1.89 -34.19
CA ALA A 16 23.09 2.78 -33.90
C ALA A 16 24.27 2.28 -34.73
N ASP A 17 24.58 3.00 -35.81
CA ASP A 17 25.95 3.26 -36.21
C ASP A 17 26.02 4.30 -37.35
N GLU A 18 27.11 5.08 -37.25
CA GLU A 18 27.75 5.92 -38.27
C GLU A 18 27.20 7.35 -38.49
N ASP A 19 27.79 8.38 -37.88
CA ASP A 19 29.07 9.03 -38.24
C ASP A 19 28.92 10.00 -39.43
N ASP A 20 28.87 11.31 -39.16
CA ASP A 20 29.59 12.33 -39.93
C ASP A 20 29.23 13.78 -39.54
N ARG A 21 30.29 14.55 -39.23
CA ARG A 21 30.53 15.97 -39.61
C ARG A 21 29.92 17.12 -38.81
N ILE A 22 30.73 17.58 -37.85
CA ILE A 22 31.07 19.01 -37.64
C ILE A 22 31.84 19.51 -38.90
N PRO A 23 31.67 20.74 -39.45
CA PRO A 23 32.32 21.94 -38.87
C PRO A 23 31.62 23.30 -39.22
N PRO A 24 32.26 24.48 -39.02
CA PRO A 24 31.77 25.54 -38.14
C PRO A 24 31.40 26.80 -38.95
N HIS A 25 30.85 27.85 -38.32
CA HIS A 25 31.19 29.24 -38.68
C HIS A 25 30.56 30.26 -37.70
N ASP A 26 31.45 31.00 -37.03
CA ASP A 26 31.42 32.43 -36.71
C ASP A 26 30.46 33.27 -37.60
N HIS A 27 29.76 34.34 -37.18
CA HIS A 27 30.05 35.40 -36.20
C HIS A 27 28.83 36.38 -36.11
N PRO A 28 28.89 37.52 -35.38
CA PRO A 28 27.79 38.10 -34.59
C PRO A 28 27.06 39.30 -35.21
N GLY A 29 25.99 39.72 -34.55
CA GLY A 29 25.26 40.98 -34.75
C GLY A 29 23.82 40.77 -34.33
N GLY A 30 23.22 41.50 -33.40
CA GLY A 30 23.45 42.86 -32.97
C GLY A 30 22.09 43.53 -32.94
N SER A 31 21.80 44.26 -31.85
CA SER A 31 20.70 45.21 -31.67
C SER A 31 19.26 44.69 -31.70
N ASN A 32 18.27 45.27 -31.03
CA ASN A 32 18.05 46.21 -29.92
C ASN A 32 16.51 46.27 -29.78
N GLU A 33 16.00 47.00 -28.77
CA GLU A 33 14.62 47.50 -28.64
C GLU A 33 13.53 46.48 -28.20
N SER A 34 12.59 46.76 -27.29
CA SER A 34 12.23 47.92 -26.48
C SER A 34 11.29 47.38 -25.37
N SER A 35 11.56 47.62 -24.10
CA SER A 35 10.86 48.62 -23.27
C SER A 35 9.33 48.51 -23.24
N VAL A 36 8.78 47.98 -22.14
CA VAL A 36 7.62 48.59 -21.45
C VAL A 36 7.83 48.45 -19.94
N HIS A 37 7.97 49.61 -19.31
CA HIS A 37 7.94 49.88 -17.88
C HIS A 37 6.50 50.19 -17.42
N VAL A 38 6.34 50.34 -16.09
CA VAL A 38 5.18 50.78 -15.28
C VAL A 38 4.37 49.60 -14.71
N GLY A 39 4.27 49.36 -13.40
CA GLY A 39 4.72 50.09 -12.21
C GLY A 39 3.62 50.12 -11.14
N VAL A 40 4.00 49.75 -9.90
CA VAL A 40 3.56 50.24 -8.55
C VAL A 40 2.07 50.01 -8.19
N ASP A 41 1.67 49.43 -7.05
CA ASP A 41 1.76 49.90 -5.64
C ASP A 41 1.61 48.68 -4.68
N ALA A 42 2.39 48.46 -3.62
CA ALA A 42 2.64 49.25 -2.39
C ALA A 42 1.50 49.21 -1.35
N ALA A 43 1.66 48.36 -0.34
CA ALA A 43 1.17 48.48 1.07
C ALA A 43 1.75 47.27 1.83
N ALA A 44 2.85 47.36 2.60
CA ALA A 44 3.02 48.05 3.89
C ALA A 44 1.92 47.67 4.91
N ASN A 45 2.26 46.78 5.82
CA ASN A 45 1.76 46.73 7.19
C ASN A 45 2.84 46.05 8.04
N ASP A 46 3.65 46.92 8.66
CA ASP A 46 4.50 46.67 9.81
C ASP A 46 3.65 46.80 11.11
N GLU A 47 4.31 46.46 12.21
CA GLU A 47 3.95 46.69 13.62
C GLU A 47 2.95 45.67 14.18
N ASP A 48 3.08 45.14 15.39
CA ASP A 48 4.08 45.01 16.46
C ASP A 48 3.31 44.17 17.49
N ASP A 49 3.98 43.37 18.32
CA ASP A 49 3.56 43.09 19.71
C ASP A 49 4.54 42.09 20.33
N GLU A 50 5.49 42.65 21.08
CA GLU A 50 6.19 41.98 22.16
C GLU A 50 5.27 41.92 23.38
N ASP A 51 5.26 40.81 24.11
CA ASP A 51 4.94 40.69 25.56
C ASP A 51 5.21 39.22 25.93
N GLU A 52 6.29 38.88 26.62
CA GLU A 52 6.53 38.97 28.09
C GLU A 52 6.39 37.60 28.78
N ASP A 53 7.20 37.48 29.84
CA ASP A 53 7.63 36.31 30.58
C ASP A 53 6.55 35.41 31.22
N GLY A 54 6.90 34.13 31.40
CA GLY A 54 6.10 33.19 32.17
C GLY A 54 6.87 31.92 32.54
N VAL A 55 7.75 32.03 33.54
CA VAL A 55 8.39 30.94 34.26
C VAL A 55 7.39 29.94 34.84
N GLU A 56 7.60 28.63 34.66
CA GLU A 56 7.45 27.65 35.74
C GLU A 56 8.46 26.51 35.58
N ARG A 57 9.41 26.48 36.51
CA ARG A 57 10.20 25.31 36.85
C ARG A 57 9.32 24.39 37.69
N VAL A 58 9.21 23.12 37.31
CA VAL A 58 8.67 22.09 38.19
C VAL A 58 9.79 21.09 38.47
N ASP A 59 10.28 21.16 39.71
CA ASP A 59 11.15 20.20 40.37
C ASP A 59 10.34 18.98 40.88
N GLY A 60 11.03 17.84 40.97
CA GLY A 60 10.66 16.66 41.78
C GLY A 60 9.85 15.60 41.03
N SER A 61 10.08 14.29 41.15
CA SER A 61 10.81 13.45 42.12
C SER A 61 11.12 12.11 41.40
N ASP A 62 12.30 11.52 41.51
CA ASP A 62 12.72 10.51 42.51
C ASP A 62 11.82 9.26 42.65
N ALA A 63 12.49 8.14 42.92
CA ALA A 63 12.08 6.73 43.05
C ALA A 63 11.96 5.97 41.71
N GLY A 64 12.67 4.87 41.45
CA GLY A 64 13.46 3.99 42.31
C GLY A 64 13.18 2.53 41.90
N SER A 65 14.17 1.65 42.13
CA SER A 65 14.09 0.18 42.12
C SER A 65 14.08 -0.50 40.73
N GLY A 66 14.83 -1.56 40.47
CA GLY A 66 15.69 -2.37 41.34
C GLY A 66 16.07 -3.68 40.64
N SER A 67 17.26 -4.20 41.02
CA SER A 67 17.74 -5.60 41.01
C SER A 67 17.52 -6.47 39.76
N GLU A 68 18.56 -6.91 39.04
CA GLU A 68 19.49 -7.99 39.41
C GLU A 68 18.75 -9.30 39.74
N ASP A 69 18.75 -10.26 38.82
CA ASP A 69 18.66 -11.68 39.17
C ASP A 69 19.45 -12.51 38.16
N ALA A 70 20.59 -13.01 38.61
CA ALA A 70 21.41 -14.00 37.94
C ALA A 70 21.49 -15.19 38.91
N GLY A 71 20.78 -16.27 38.57
CA GLY A 71 20.80 -17.54 39.29
C GLY A 71 21.42 -18.61 38.41
N ASP A 72 22.71 -18.87 38.63
CA ASP A 72 23.33 -20.18 38.44
C ASP A 72 22.67 -21.17 39.40
N GLU A 73 22.36 -22.39 38.95
CA GLU A 73 22.46 -23.58 39.82
C GLU A 73 23.00 -24.79 39.04
N GLU A 74 24.22 -25.14 39.44
CA GLU A 74 24.89 -26.43 39.32
C GLU A 74 24.11 -27.53 40.08
N GLY A 75 24.05 -28.75 39.55
CA GLY A 75 23.30 -29.84 40.19
C GLY A 75 23.66 -31.23 39.69
N SER A 76 24.73 -31.76 40.27
CA SER A 76 25.38 -33.06 40.02
C SER A 76 24.60 -34.31 40.48
N VAL A 77 24.87 -35.44 39.79
CA VAL A 77 24.84 -36.88 40.20
C VAL A 77 23.48 -37.47 40.64
N SER A 78 23.17 -38.77 40.52
CA SER A 78 23.98 -39.99 40.65
C SER A 78 23.30 -41.23 40.03
N ASP A 79 24.12 -42.24 39.76
CA ASP A 79 23.80 -43.65 39.50
C ASP A 79 22.85 -44.30 40.53
N GLU A 80 22.17 -45.38 40.11
CA GLU A 80 22.24 -46.74 40.69
C GLU A 80 21.04 -47.60 40.21
N ALA A 81 21.32 -48.90 40.09
CA ALA A 81 20.45 -49.95 39.58
C ALA A 81 19.51 -50.56 40.65
N ASP A 82 18.64 -51.48 40.21
CA ASP A 82 17.93 -52.59 40.91
C ASP A 82 16.46 -52.62 40.43
N ASP A 83 16.04 -53.55 39.57
CA ASP A 83 15.75 -54.99 39.77
C ASP A 83 14.41 -55.29 40.49
N ALA A 84 13.71 -56.27 39.91
CA ALA A 84 12.63 -57.12 40.42
C ALA A 84 11.15 -56.66 40.45
N SER A 85 10.39 -57.38 39.61
CA SER A 85 9.18 -58.16 39.89
C SER A 85 7.77 -57.53 40.00
N GLU A 86 6.93 -58.02 39.08
CA GLU A 86 5.59 -58.61 39.27
C GLU A 86 4.36 -57.77 39.69
N ALA A 87 3.38 -57.84 38.76
CA ALA A 87 1.95 -58.12 38.93
C ALA A 87 0.94 -56.98 39.20
N ASP A 88 -0.03 -56.94 38.28
CA ASP A 88 -1.45 -56.55 38.38
C ASP A 88 -1.85 -55.39 39.31
N ASP A 89 -2.29 -54.27 38.73
CA ASP A 89 -3.64 -53.74 39.03
C ASP A 89 -4.02 -52.54 38.13
N ALA A 90 -5.24 -52.62 37.58
CA ALA A 90 -6.11 -51.55 37.08
C ALA A 90 -5.50 -50.41 36.23
N ASP A 91 -5.63 -50.56 34.91
CA ASP A 91 -5.43 -49.54 33.87
C ASP A 91 -6.43 -48.36 34.04
N VAL A 92 -6.00 -47.33 34.77
CA VAL A 92 -6.57 -45.98 34.71
C VAL A 92 -5.63 -45.13 33.87
N ALA A 93 -5.98 -44.95 32.60
CA ALA A 93 -5.28 -44.10 31.66
C ALA A 93 -5.04 -42.70 32.26
N PRO A 94 -3.80 -42.21 32.38
CA PRO A 94 -3.55 -40.83 32.73
C PRO A 94 -4.02 -39.94 31.58
N ALA A 95 -4.91 -39.00 31.90
CA ALA A 95 -5.37 -37.97 30.98
C ALA A 95 -4.18 -37.32 30.28
N SER A 96 -4.12 -37.43 28.95
CA SER A 96 -3.13 -36.78 28.13
C SER A 96 -3.20 -35.27 28.37
N VAL A 97 -2.15 -34.73 28.99
CA VAL A 97 -1.93 -33.28 29.08
C VAL A 97 -1.99 -32.73 27.65
N PRO A 98 -2.84 -31.73 27.36
CA PRO A 98 -2.86 -31.12 26.05
C PRO A 98 -1.49 -30.49 25.80
N LYS A 99 -0.76 -31.06 24.82
CA LYS A 99 0.47 -30.48 24.30
C LYS A 99 0.16 -29.04 23.93
N THR A 100 0.85 -28.10 24.58
CA THR A 100 0.81 -26.68 24.20
C THR A 100 1.01 -26.59 22.69
N PRO A 101 0.14 -25.87 21.95
CA PRO A 101 0.31 -25.70 20.51
C PRO A 101 1.72 -25.17 20.25
N ASP A 102 2.43 -25.82 19.33
CA ASP A 102 3.74 -25.34 18.90
C ASP A 102 3.62 -23.84 18.54
N PRO A 103 4.57 -22.98 18.97
CA PRO A 103 4.55 -21.59 18.60
C PRO A 103 4.49 -21.51 17.06
N PRO A 104 3.66 -20.62 16.50
CA PRO A 104 3.49 -20.52 15.06
C PRO A 104 4.87 -20.41 14.40
N PRO A 105 5.09 -21.10 13.26
CA PRO A 105 6.36 -21.05 12.57
C PRO A 105 6.73 -19.59 12.36
N LYS A 106 7.93 -19.20 12.82
CA LYS A 106 8.45 -17.84 12.62
C LYS A 106 8.41 -17.57 11.14
N THR A 107 7.45 -16.74 10.71
CA THR A 107 7.36 -16.28 9.34
C THR A 107 8.73 -15.67 8.99
N PRO A 108 9.32 -16.04 7.85
CA PRO A 108 10.59 -15.46 7.45
C PRO A 108 10.44 -13.93 7.45
N PRO A 109 11.48 -13.19 7.90
CA PRO A 109 11.40 -11.74 7.93
C PRO A 109 11.21 -11.25 6.50
N VAL A 110 10.05 -10.63 6.23
CA VAL A 110 9.79 -9.94 4.97
C VAL A 110 10.90 -8.90 4.79
N MET A 111 11.75 -9.10 3.79
CA MET A 111 12.78 -8.13 3.41
C MET A 111 12.12 -6.95 2.72
N GLY A 112 12.38 -5.76 3.23
CA GLY A 112 11.88 -4.49 2.69
C GLY A 112 11.47 -3.51 3.77
N ASP A 113 11.41 -2.24 3.35
CA ASP A 113 11.06 -1.12 4.20
C ASP A 113 9.55 -1.09 4.48
N THR A 114 9.18 -0.31 5.49
CA THR A 114 7.78 -0.09 5.86
C THR A 114 7.36 1.29 5.38
N LEU A 115 6.30 1.35 4.58
CA LEU A 115 5.66 2.61 4.21
C LEU A 115 4.85 3.09 5.41
N ASP A 116 5.45 3.98 6.18
CA ASP A 116 4.88 4.60 7.36
C ASP A 116 4.71 6.12 7.15
N SER A 117 4.26 6.81 8.18
CA SER A 117 4.02 8.25 8.10
C SER A 117 5.30 9.05 7.85
N ARG A 118 6.41 8.60 8.43
CA ARG A 118 7.73 9.21 8.25
C ARG A 118 8.20 9.11 6.81
N ALA A 119 8.01 7.95 6.16
CA ALA A 119 8.32 7.77 4.76
C ALA A 119 7.49 8.70 3.86
N ILE A 120 6.19 8.83 4.14
CA ILE A 120 5.31 9.75 3.40
C ILE A 120 5.72 11.21 3.60
N PHE A 121 6.00 11.63 4.84
CA PHE A 121 6.47 12.99 5.13
C PHE A 121 7.76 13.33 4.40
N ALA A 122 8.74 12.41 4.41
CA ALA A 122 10.01 12.60 3.72
C ALA A 122 9.82 12.82 2.21
N ARG A 123 8.82 12.19 1.60
CA ARG A 123 8.50 12.33 0.17
C ARG A 123 7.67 13.57 -0.15
N CYS A 124 6.79 13.97 0.75
CA CYS A 124 6.03 15.21 0.63
C CYS A 124 6.86 16.46 0.92
N ARG A 125 8.01 16.34 1.62
CA ARG A 125 8.77 17.46 2.19
C ARG A 125 7.89 18.38 3.06
N ALA A 126 6.91 17.78 3.72
CA ALA A 126 5.96 18.46 4.59
C ALA A 126 6.31 18.19 6.05
N THR A 127 6.06 19.17 6.92
CA THR A 127 6.14 19.00 8.37
C THR A 127 4.78 18.73 9.00
N ASP A 128 3.69 19.02 8.27
CA ASP A 128 2.32 18.77 8.67
C ASP A 128 1.59 17.90 7.63
N ALA A 129 0.75 16.97 8.10
CA ALA A 129 -0.06 16.12 7.24
C ALA A 129 -1.02 16.93 6.36
N ALA A 130 -1.44 18.11 6.80
CA ALA A 130 -2.29 19.03 6.05
C ALA A 130 -1.66 19.53 4.75
N GLU A 131 -0.33 19.63 4.71
CA GLU A 131 0.43 20.10 3.55
C GLU A 131 0.68 18.95 2.54
N CYS A 132 0.61 17.71 2.99
CA CYS A 132 0.88 16.52 2.18
C CYS A 132 -0.40 16.02 1.48
N THR A 133 -0.76 16.67 0.37
CA THR A 133 -1.91 16.25 -0.47
C THR A 133 -1.54 15.24 -1.55
N HIS A 134 -0.26 15.19 -1.94
CA HIS A 134 0.30 14.33 -2.98
C HIS A 134 1.62 13.73 -2.49
N ALA A 135 1.70 12.42 -2.39
CA ALA A 135 2.91 11.71 -1.98
C ALA A 135 3.40 10.78 -3.09
N THR A 136 4.70 10.87 -3.42
CA THR A 136 5.36 9.96 -4.37
C THR A 136 6.40 9.12 -3.63
N CYS A 137 6.01 7.90 -3.32
CA CYS A 137 6.76 6.90 -2.56
C CYS A 137 7.24 5.75 -3.46
N SER A 138 7.55 6.05 -4.72
CA SER A 138 8.01 5.06 -5.68
C SER A 138 9.50 4.71 -5.48
N GLY A 139 9.86 3.44 -5.69
CA GLY A 139 11.24 2.95 -5.59
C GLY A 139 11.80 3.00 -4.18
N GLY A 140 10.96 2.78 -3.16
CA GLY A 140 11.35 2.85 -1.74
C GLY A 140 11.60 1.48 -1.11
N ASP A 141 11.62 0.40 -1.89
CA ASP A 141 11.68 -0.99 -1.41
C ASP A 141 10.64 -1.32 -0.33
N PHE A 142 9.48 -0.67 -0.38
CA PHE A 142 8.41 -0.87 0.60
C PHE A 142 7.77 -2.24 0.38
N ALA A 143 7.96 -3.15 1.33
CA ALA A 143 7.32 -4.47 1.32
C ALA A 143 6.11 -4.53 2.27
N ARG A 144 5.99 -3.57 3.19
CA ARG A 144 4.91 -3.53 4.19
C ARG A 144 4.36 -2.12 4.34
N LEU A 145 3.11 -2.05 4.78
CA LEU A 145 2.51 -0.82 5.28
C LEU A 145 2.71 -0.73 6.78
N GLY A 146 2.93 0.49 7.27
CA GLY A 146 2.90 0.78 8.70
C GLY A 146 1.51 0.54 9.31
N PRO A 147 1.38 0.65 10.64
CA PRO A 147 0.09 0.53 11.31
C PRO A 147 -0.95 1.48 10.70
N ALA A 148 -2.20 1.03 10.54
CA ALA A 148 -3.25 1.86 9.94
C ALA A 148 -3.42 3.23 10.62
N ARG A 149 -3.24 3.28 11.96
CA ARG A 149 -3.30 4.53 12.74
C ARG A 149 -2.19 5.52 12.37
N ASP A 150 -1.03 5.03 11.99
CA ASP A 150 0.11 5.85 11.62
C ASP A 150 -0.13 6.50 10.24
N LEU A 151 -0.65 5.75 9.28
CA LEU A 151 -1.05 6.30 7.98
C LEU A 151 -2.30 7.20 8.06
N ALA A 152 -3.16 6.96 9.04
CA ALA A 152 -4.41 7.71 9.21
C ALA A 152 -4.20 9.19 9.56
N ILE A 153 -2.99 9.64 9.93
CA ILE A 153 -2.71 11.06 10.10
C ILE A 153 -2.94 11.85 8.80
N PHE A 154 -2.82 11.20 7.64
CA PHE A 154 -3.05 11.79 6.33
C PHE A 154 -4.51 11.65 5.85
N ALA A 155 -5.39 11.04 6.65
CA ALA A 155 -6.74 10.65 6.24
C ALA A 155 -7.57 11.80 5.68
N ALA A 156 -7.38 13.01 6.21
CA ALA A 156 -8.11 14.19 5.79
C ALA A 156 -7.57 14.82 4.50
N HIS A 157 -6.27 14.69 4.22
CA HIS A 157 -5.57 15.57 3.28
C HIS A 157 -4.95 14.87 2.08
N LEU A 158 -4.51 13.61 2.22
CA LEU A 158 -3.83 12.91 1.14
C LEU A 158 -4.83 12.43 0.08
N VAL A 159 -4.67 12.97 -1.12
CA VAL A 159 -5.56 12.75 -2.27
C VAL A 159 -4.91 11.85 -3.31
N VAL A 160 -3.58 11.95 -3.46
CA VAL A 160 -2.81 11.19 -4.43
C VAL A 160 -1.67 10.49 -3.73
N LEU A 161 -1.59 9.17 -3.91
CA LEU A 161 -0.50 8.35 -3.44
C LEU A 161 0.06 7.53 -4.59
N ASP A 162 1.35 7.67 -4.82
CA ASP A 162 2.12 6.84 -5.72
C ASP A 162 3.05 5.95 -4.90
N VAL A 163 2.88 4.64 -5.03
CA VAL A 163 3.69 3.59 -4.40
C VAL A 163 4.25 2.65 -5.47
N GLY A 164 4.46 3.13 -6.70
CA GLY A 164 5.02 2.34 -7.80
C GLY A 164 6.42 1.79 -7.49
N ASP A 165 6.82 0.70 -8.15
CA ASP A 165 8.16 0.11 -7.99
C ASP A 165 8.50 -0.21 -6.53
N ASN A 166 7.65 -1.02 -5.90
CA ASN A 166 7.82 -1.48 -4.52
C ASN A 166 7.53 -2.99 -4.44
N ALA A 167 7.36 -3.55 -3.25
CA ALA A 167 7.13 -4.97 -3.04
C ALA A 167 5.87 -5.24 -2.19
N LEU A 168 4.90 -4.32 -2.17
CA LEU A 168 3.72 -4.43 -1.30
C LEU A 168 2.86 -5.66 -1.60
N GLY A 169 2.92 -6.19 -2.82
CA GLY A 169 2.13 -7.35 -3.24
C GLY A 169 2.74 -8.72 -2.94
N ARG A 170 4.06 -8.82 -2.70
CA ARG A 170 4.77 -10.12 -2.59
C ARG A 170 4.19 -11.06 -1.53
N ASP A 171 3.75 -10.51 -0.40
CA ASP A 171 3.21 -11.28 0.73
C ASP A 171 1.75 -10.92 1.03
N ALA A 172 1.05 -10.26 0.10
CA ALA A 172 -0.29 -9.73 0.34
C ALA A 172 -1.30 -10.80 0.76
N ASP A 173 -1.15 -12.04 0.27
CA ASP A 173 -2.02 -13.18 0.61
C ASP A 173 -1.67 -13.85 1.95
N LEU A 174 -0.44 -13.64 2.44
CA LEU A 174 0.00 -14.13 3.74
C LEU A 174 -0.36 -13.15 4.86
N LEU A 175 -0.69 -11.91 4.51
CA LEU A 175 -1.10 -10.88 5.45
C LEU A 175 -2.57 -11.06 5.84
N PRO A 176 -2.93 -10.84 7.12
CA PRO A 176 -4.31 -10.95 7.58
C PRO A 176 -5.23 -9.90 6.91
N VAL A 177 -4.65 -8.80 6.41
CA VAL A 177 -5.38 -7.74 5.71
C VAL A 177 -4.55 -7.33 4.51
N HIS A 178 -5.18 -7.35 3.33
CA HIS A 178 -4.53 -6.96 2.08
C HIS A 178 -4.04 -5.50 2.13
N PRO A 179 -2.84 -5.16 1.62
CA PRO A 179 -2.28 -3.81 1.67
C PRO A 179 -3.21 -2.73 1.12
N LEU A 180 -3.85 -2.99 -0.03
CA LEU A 180 -4.84 -2.07 -0.60
C LEU A 180 -6.04 -1.81 0.32
N ALA A 181 -6.45 -2.79 1.13
CA ALA A 181 -7.52 -2.61 2.12
C ALA A 181 -7.06 -1.77 3.32
N ILE A 182 -5.80 -1.93 3.75
CA ILE A 182 -5.19 -1.06 4.78
C ILE A 182 -5.14 0.40 4.29
N LEU A 183 -4.68 0.63 3.06
CA LEU A 183 -4.68 1.96 2.46
C LEU A 183 -6.10 2.53 2.35
N ALA A 184 -7.08 1.70 1.96
CA ALA A 184 -8.48 2.10 1.86
C ALA A 184 -9.07 2.59 3.19
N ALA A 185 -8.72 1.90 4.28
CA ALA A 185 -9.19 2.20 5.62
C ALA A 185 -8.46 3.42 6.21
N SER A 186 -7.16 3.55 5.94
CA SER A 186 -6.31 4.59 6.53
C SER A 186 -6.40 5.91 5.77
N LEU A 187 -6.66 5.87 4.46
CA LEU A 187 -6.66 7.04 3.56
C LEU A 187 -8.01 7.20 2.87
N PRO A 188 -9.08 7.55 3.61
CA PRO A 188 -10.45 7.57 3.10
C PRO A 188 -10.73 8.65 2.06
N ASN A 189 -9.81 9.60 1.83
CA ASN A 189 -9.94 10.67 0.83
C ASN A 189 -9.11 10.46 -0.43
N LEU A 190 -8.44 9.31 -0.56
CA LEU A 190 -7.64 8.99 -1.74
C LEU A 190 -8.52 8.99 -3.01
N ARG A 191 -8.05 9.69 -4.04
CA ARG A 191 -8.72 9.77 -5.36
C ARG A 191 -7.89 9.16 -6.47
N ARG A 192 -6.56 9.17 -6.33
CA ARG A 192 -5.65 8.49 -7.25
C ARG A 192 -4.68 7.63 -6.47
N LEU A 193 -4.62 6.36 -6.84
CA LEU A 193 -3.62 5.42 -6.34
C LEU A 193 -2.83 4.89 -7.53
N ARG A 194 -1.51 5.08 -7.48
CA ARG A 194 -0.60 4.42 -8.42
C ARG A 194 0.20 3.37 -7.66
N ALA A 195 0.06 2.12 -8.05
CA ALA A 195 0.83 1.01 -7.51
C ALA A 195 1.33 0.08 -8.63
N PRO A 196 1.98 0.60 -9.69
CA PRO A 196 2.59 -0.26 -10.68
C PRO A 196 3.77 -1.02 -10.07
N CYS A 197 4.16 -2.16 -10.66
CA CYS A 197 5.37 -2.90 -10.27
C CYS A 197 5.43 -3.22 -8.76
N ASN A 198 4.36 -3.76 -8.17
CA ASN A 198 4.30 -4.11 -6.74
C ASN A 198 4.21 -5.62 -6.48
N ALA A 199 4.20 -6.45 -7.54
CA ALA A 199 3.99 -7.89 -7.47
C ALA A 199 2.66 -8.30 -6.82
N PHE A 200 1.58 -7.52 -6.98
CA PHE A 200 0.25 -7.96 -6.56
C PHE A 200 -0.21 -9.16 -7.39
N GLU A 201 -0.54 -10.27 -6.75
CA GLU A 201 -1.15 -11.46 -7.38
C GLU A 201 -2.67 -11.45 -7.24
N ASN A 202 -3.17 -10.93 -6.13
CA ASN A 202 -4.59 -10.82 -5.82
C ASN A 202 -5.00 -9.39 -5.48
N LEU A 203 -6.30 -9.17 -5.37
CA LEU A 203 -6.91 -7.92 -4.93
C LEU A 203 -7.89 -8.17 -3.78
N PRO A 204 -8.23 -7.15 -2.97
CA PRO A 204 -9.26 -7.28 -1.96
C PRO A 204 -10.59 -7.71 -2.60
N SER A 205 -11.32 -8.60 -1.93
CA SER A 205 -12.63 -9.05 -2.41
C SER A 205 -13.62 -7.87 -2.52
N ALA A 206 -14.64 -8.01 -3.37
CA ALA A 206 -15.69 -7.00 -3.52
C ALA A 206 -16.38 -6.66 -2.18
N ALA A 207 -16.54 -7.65 -1.29
CA ALA A 207 -17.06 -7.46 0.05
C ALA A 207 -16.12 -6.58 0.91
N SER A 208 -14.82 -6.89 0.91
CA SER A 208 -13.81 -6.08 1.62
C SER A 208 -13.75 -4.64 1.10
N ILE A 209 -13.89 -4.43 -0.21
CA ILE A 209 -13.98 -3.10 -0.82
C ILE A 209 -15.28 -2.37 -0.41
N ALA A 210 -16.39 -3.10 -0.26
CA ALA A 210 -17.66 -2.53 0.16
C ALA A 210 -17.65 -2.10 1.63
N GLU A 211 -16.94 -2.85 2.49
CA GLU A 211 -16.79 -2.60 3.92
C GLU A 211 -15.78 -1.48 4.23
N THR A 212 -14.83 -1.22 3.35
CA THR A 212 -13.85 -0.14 3.56
C THR A 212 -14.52 1.23 3.44
N ALA A 213 -14.41 2.03 4.52
CA ALA A 213 -15.17 3.26 4.76
C ALA A 213 -14.84 4.45 3.86
N GLY A 214 -14.19 4.26 2.71
CA GLY A 214 -14.15 5.32 1.70
C GLY A 214 -13.01 5.28 0.70
N GLY A 215 -11.80 4.87 1.09
CA GLY A 215 -10.60 5.11 0.27
C GLY A 215 -10.71 4.56 -1.15
N LEU A 216 -10.93 3.25 -1.27
CA LEU A 216 -11.12 2.62 -2.59
C LEU A 216 -12.41 3.08 -3.27
N ARG A 217 -13.50 3.31 -2.52
CA ARG A 217 -14.80 3.71 -3.11
C ARG A 217 -14.78 5.12 -3.71
N LYS A 218 -13.86 5.99 -3.28
CA LYS A 218 -13.65 7.34 -3.81
C LYS A 218 -12.60 7.41 -4.93
N LEU A 219 -11.86 6.33 -5.19
CA LEU A 219 -10.89 6.29 -6.27
C LEU A 219 -11.53 6.62 -7.62
N VAL A 220 -10.88 7.52 -8.34
CA VAL A 220 -11.20 7.93 -9.71
C VAL A 220 -10.17 7.37 -10.69
N ASP A 221 -8.92 7.27 -10.24
CA ASP A 221 -7.79 6.76 -11.01
C ASP A 221 -7.07 5.67 -10.21
N LEU A 222 -6.88 4.51 -10.82
CA LEU A 222 -6.18 3.38 -10.24
C LEU A 222 -5.20 2.82 -11.26
N ASP A 223 -3.91 2.89 -10.94
CA ASP A 223 -2.86 2.25 -11.72
C ASP A 223 -2.34 1.01 -10.99
N LEU A 224 -2.55 -0.16 -11.58
CA LEU A 224 -2.06 -1.46 -11.13
C LEU A 224 -1.19 -2.11 -12.21
N GLY A 225 -0.57 -1.34 -13.10
CA GLY A 225 0.28 -1.85 -14.17
C GLY A 225 1.45 -2.70 -13.67
N TYR A 226 1.92 -3.64 -14.49
CA TYR A 226 3.11 -4.46 -14.24
C TYR A 226 3.06 -5.19 -12.87
N ASN A 227 1.89 -5.71 -12.50
CA ASN A 227 1.73 -6.64 -11.39
C ASN A 227 1.54 -8.07 -11.92
N SER A 228 1.21 -9.01 -11.05
CA SER A 228 0.99 -10.42 -11.41
C SER A 228 -0.50 -10.81 -11.38
N LEU A 229 -1.40 -9.83 -11.54
CA LEU A 229 -2.85 -10.06 -11.44
C LEU A 229 -3.37 -10.93 -12.57
N ASP A 230 -4.22 -11.90 -12.25
CA ASP A 230 -4.96 -12.69 -13.22
C ASP A 230 -6.41 -12.20 -13.39
N ALA A 231 -7.17 -12.82 -14.29
CA ALA A 231 -8.57 -12.46 -14.54
C ALA A 231 -9.48 -12.64 -13.31
N SER A 232 -9.18 -13.59 -12.43
CA SER A 232 -9.98 -13.87 -11.23
C SER A 232 -9.82 -12.79 -10.16
N ALA A 233 -8.62 -12.22 -10.03
CA ALA A 233 -8.33 -11.12 -9.11
C ALA A 233 -9.14 -9.85 -9.45
N LEU A 234 -9.52 -9.65 -10.71
CA LEU A 234 -10.18 -8.43 -11.18
C LEU A 234 -11.67 -8.33 -10.78
N VAL A 235 -12.28 -9.42 -10.32
CA VAL A 235 -13.71 -9.43 -9.90
C VAL A 235 -13.98 -8.39 -8.81
N GLY A 236 -13.02 -8.16 -7.91
CA GLY A 236 -13.12 -7.14 -6.86
C GLY A 236 -13.22 -5.70 -7.39
N LEU A 237 -12.59 -5.39 -8.53
CA LEU A 237 -12.57 -4.04 -9.10
C LEU A 237 -13.94 -3.56 -9.59
N ALA A 238 -14.87 -4.49 -9.88
CA ALA A 238 -16.24 -4.15 -10.24
C ALA A 238 -16.95 -3.34 -9.14
N ALA A 239 -16.53 -3.50 -7.88
CA ALA A 239 -17.09 -2.84 -6.71
C ALA A 239 -16.64 -1.38 -6.52
N LEU A 240 -15.82 -0.82 -7.42
CA LEU A 240 -15.35 0.57 -7.35
C LEU A 240 -16.29 1.52 -8.11
N PRO A 241 -17.21 2.23 -7.42
CA PRO A 241 -18.32 2.93 -8.08
C PRO A 241 -17.90 4.20 -8.83
N ARG A 242 -16.77 4.81 -8.44
CA ARG A 242 -16.30 6.10 -8.96
C ARG A 242 -15.10 6.00 -9.90
N LEU A 243 -14.60 4.78 -10.14
CA LEU A 243 -13.41 4.58 -10.95
C LEU A 243 -13.69 4.95 -12.41
N VAL A 244 -12.87 5.86 -12.94
CA VAL A 244 -12.95 6.37 -14.32
C VAL A 244 -11.81 5.82 -15.15
N THR A 245 -10.60 5.83 -14.58
CA THR A 245 -9.36 5.37 -15.21
C THR A 245 -8.85 4.14 -14.48
N LEU A 246 -8.52 3.09 -15.23
CA LEU A 246 -7.92 1.87 -14.73
C LEU A 246 -6.78 1.46 -15.67
N ASN A 247 -5.57 1.36 -15.15
CA ASN A 247 -4.42 0.81 -15.86
C ASN A 247 -4.08 -0.58 -15.32
N LEU A 248 -4.05 -1.56 -16.22
CA LEU A 248 -3.73 -2.96 -15.93
C LEU A 248 -2.67 -3.51 -16.90
N ALA A 249 -1.98 -2.64 -17.65
CA ALA A 249 -0.91 -3.03 -18.56
C ALA A 249 0.11 -3.96 -17.88
N GLY A 250 0.66 -4.95 -18.60
CA GLY A 250 1.69 -5.84 -18.04
C GLY A 250 1.27 -6.79 -16.90
N ASN A 251 -0.03 -7.03 -16.72
CA ASN A 251 -0.53 -8.09 -15.82
C ASN A 251 -0.77 -9.42 -16.57
N ARG A 252 -1.09 -10.50 -15.84
CA ARG A 252 -1.34 -11.86 -16.38
C ARG A 252 -2.80 -12.07 -16.76
N VAL A 253 -3.42 -11.05 -17.34
CA VAL A 253 -4.84 -11.06 -17.69
C VAL A 253 -5.00 -11.64 -19.09
N GLU A 254 -4.95 -12.98 -19.20
CA GLU A 254 -4.96 -13.68 -20.49
C GLU A 254 -6.35 -13.65 -21.16
N THR A 255 -7.44 -13.58 -20.38
CA THR A 255 -8.82 -13.54 -20.90
C THR A 255 -9.78 -12.83 -19.95
N LEU A 256 -10.40 -11.74 -20.41
CA LEU A 256 -11.55 -11.08 -19.77
C LEU A 256 -12.82 -11.32 -20.62
N PHE A 257 -13.21 -12.58 -20.83
CA PHE A 257 -14.48 -12.87 -21.46
C PHE A 257 -15.54 -13.08 -20.37
N VAL A 258 -16.26 -12.01 -20.06
CA VAL A 258 -17.63 -12.16 -19.60
C VAL A 258 -18.44 -12.30 -20.89
N GLU A 259 -19.00 -13.48 -21.14
CA GLU A 259 -20.11 -13.59 -22.10
C GLU A 259 -21.17 -12.58 -21.65
N CYS A 260 -21.32 -11.50 -22.41
CA CYS A 260 -22.54 -10.71 -22.36
C CYS A 260 -23.63 -11.62 -22.94
N ASP A 261 -24.21 -12.50 -22.13
CA ASP A 261 -25.47 -13.11 -22.46
C ASP A 261 -26.45 -11.96 -22.68
N GLU A 262 -26.73 -11.68 -23.96
CA GLU A 262 -27.89 -10.90 -24.33
C GLU A 262 -29.07 -11.59 -23.65
N ALA A 263 -29.61 -10.88 -22.65
CA ALA A 263 -30.90 -11.20 -22.08
C ALA A 263 -31.82 -11.60 -23.22
N THR A 264 -32.23 -12.86 -23.22
CA THR A 264 -33.11 -13.49 -24.18
C THR A 264 -34.28 -12.56 -24.45
N SER A 265 -34.15 -11.81 -25.55
CA SER A 265 -35.17 -10.93 -26.08
C SER A 265 -36.35 -11.80 -26.51
N GLY A 266 -37.41 -11.77 -25.71
CA GLY A 266 -38.77 -11.96 -26.21
C GLY A 266 -39.21 -13.40 -26.46
N THR A 267 -39.41 -14.18 -25.40
CA THR A 267 -40.51 -15.15 -25.44
C THR A 267 -41.82 -14.38 -25.29
N VAL A 268 -42.41 -13.99 -26.42
CA VAL A 268 -43.79 -13.51 -26.48
C VAL A 268 -44.69 -14.63 -25.95
N PRO A 269 -45.51 -14.42 -24.90
CA PRO A 269 -46.52 -15.40 -24.55
C PRO A 269 -47.58 -15.38 -25.66
N GLY A 270 -47.57 -16.44 -26.48
CA GLY A 270 -48.56 -16.65 -27.52
C GLY A 270 -49.96 -16.69 -26.92
N GLY A 271 -50.70 -15.60 -27.11
CA GLY A 271 -52.14 -15.57 -26.91
C GLY A 271 -52.80 -16.44 -27.99
N THR A 272 -53.41 -17.54 -27.56
CA THR A 272 -54.34 -18.32 -28.37
C THR A 272 -55.78 -17.97 -27.98
N GLY A 273 -56.38 -17.13 -28.80
CA GLY A 273 -57.82 -16.90 -28.97
C GLY A 273 -57.98 -16.07 -30.25
N PRO A 274 -58.85 -16.43 -31.22
CA PRO A 274 -60.30 -16.63 -31.06
C PRO A 274 -60.76 -18.00 -31.63
N GLY A 275 -61.95 -18.55 -31.37
CA GLY A 275 -63.28 -17.94 -31.47
C GLY A 275 -63.84 -18.10 -32.89
N VAL A 276 -64.31 -19.30 -33.24
CA VAL A 276 -65.50 -19.65 -34.07
C VAL A 276 -65.80 -21.14 -33.93
#